data_AF-A0A953Y2A1-F1
#
_entry.id   AF-A0A953Y2A1-F1
#
_cell.length_a   1.000
_cell.length_b   1.000
_cell.length_c   1.000
_cell.angle_alpha   90.00
_cell.angle_beta   90.00
_cell.angle_gamma   90.00
#
_symmetry.space_group_name_H-M   'P 1'
#
loop_
_entity.id
_entity.type
_entity.pdbx_description
1 polymer ?
#
loop_
_entity_poly.entity_id
_entity_poly.type
_entity_poly.pdbx_seq_one_letter_code
_entity_poly.pdbx_strand_id
1 'polypeptide(L)'
;RACEALGERLGGAPTFVSDEHTMFDLVAILREAKVLVSSRYHAHVCSMPAGVPAIGVSMDERIANLLAERGQSELCLTVDEPFLDERLGANLAALWADGQAVGAHARRAVAGHLRRMGEMGIALEDEVVRCYPAFARLPRPRAWDAYLPPLTPGLEAVLEQA
;
A
#
# COMPACT_ATOMS: atom_id res chain seq x y z
N ARG A 1 3.95 20.64 -12.95
CA ARG A 1 4.95 20.56 -14.04
C ARG A 1 5.32 19.15 -14.49
N ALA A 2 5.92 18.27 -13.67
CA ALA A 2 6.28 16.92 -14.13
C ALA A 2 5.06 16.11 -14.61
N CYS A 3 3.94 16.16 -13.88
CA CYS A 3 2.69 15.50 -14.28
C CYS A 3 2.08 16.11 -15.55
N GLU A 4 2.07 17.44 -15.69
CA GLU A 4 1.60 18.13 -16.91
C GLU A 4 2.40 17.68 -18.15
N ALA A 5 3.73 17.69 -18.07
CA ALA A 5 4.59 17.28 -19.17
C ALA A 5 4.41 15.80 -19.55
N LEU A 6 4.18 14.93 -18.55
CA LEU A 6 3.85 13.53 -18.81
C LEU A 6 2.45 13.41 -19.45
N GLY A 7 1.48 14.17 -18.98
CA GLY A 7 0.12 14.20 -19.50
C GLY A 7 0.08 14.57 -20.98
N GLU A 8 0.86 15.58 -21.40
CA GLU A 8 1.00 15.96 -22.81
C GLU A 8 1.52 14.81 -23.68
N ARG A 9 2.55 14.09 -23.20
CA ARG A 9 3.12 12.92 -23.89
C ARG A 9 2.15 11.75 -23.97
N LEU A 10 1.18 11.67 -23.04
CA LEU A 10 0.14 10.65 -22.98
C LEU A 10 -1.16 11.06 -23.70
N GLY A 11 -1.14 12.15 -24.48
CA GLY A 11 -2.32 12.60 -25.24
C GLY A 11 -3.36 13.35 -24.39
N GLY A 12 -2.92 14.05 -23.34
CA GLY A 12 -3.79 14.82 -22.46
C GLY A 12 -4.35 14.01 -21.29
N ALA A 13 -3.56 13.10 -20.72
CA ALA A 13 -4.00 12.30 -19.59
C ALA A 13 -4.45 13.19 -18.40
N PRO A 14 -5.58 12.86 -17.74
CA PRO A 14 -6.05 13.61 -16.57
C PRO A 14 -5.00 13.64 -15.46
N THR A 15 -4.84 14.80 -14.85
CA THR A 15 -3.96 15.00 -13.69
C THR A 15 -4.82 15.40 -12.50
N PHE A 16 -4.71 14.66 -11.40
CA PHE A 16 -5.40 14.95 -10.14
C PHE A 16 -4.37 15.36 -9.09
N VAL A 17 -4.52 16.55 -8.52
CA VAL A 17 -3.59 17.13 -7.54
C VAL A 17 -4.27 17.40 -6.19
N SER A 18 -3.50 17.33 -5.11
CA SER A 18 -4.00 17.57 -3.75
C SER A 18 -4.49 19.00 -3.49
N ASP A 19 -4.10 19.94 -4.34
CA ASP A 19 -4.53 21.34 -4.23
C ASP A 19 -6.00 21.50 -4.64
N GLU A 20 -6.52 20.57 -5.44
CA GLU A 20 -7.87 20.59 -6.01
C GLU A 20 -8.75 19.45 -5.48
N HIS A 21 -8.14 18.38 -4.99
CA HIS A 21 -8.82 17.17 -4.56
C HIS A 21 -8.43 16.78 -3.13
N THR A 22 -9.41 16.26 -2.39
CA THR A 22 -9.15 15.75 -1.04
C THR A 22 -8.35 14.45 -1.11
N MET A 23 -7.74 14.07 0.01
CA MET A 23 -7.09 12.76 0.14
C MET A 23 -8.08 11.61 -0.16
N PHE A 24 -9.36 11.75 0.20
CA PHE A 24 -10.37 10.74 -0.06
C PHE A 24 -10.61 10.56 -1.57
N ASP A 25 -10.67 11.65 -2.33
CA ASP A 25 -10.83 11.62 -3.78
C ASP A 25 -9.64 10.93 -4.46
N LEU A 26 -8.41 11.28 -4.04
CA LEU A 26 -7.20 10.67 -4.58
C LEU A 26 -7.13 9.17 -4.27
N VAL A 27 -7.49 8.76 -3.06
CA VAL A 27 -7.55 7.34 -2.68
C VAL A 27 -8.64 6.60 -3.45
N ALA A 28 -9.79 7.23 -3.71
CA ALA A 28 -10.83 6.64 -4.56
C ALA A 28 -10.30 6.37 -5.97
N ILE A 29 -9.62 7.33 -6.58
CA ILE A 29 -8.99 7.17 -7.91
C ILE A 29 -7.97 6.02 -7.90
N LEU A 30 -7.12 5.95 -6.87
CA LEU A 30 -6.14 4.87 -6.73
C LEU A 30 -6.79 3.48 -6.66
N ARG A 31 -7.99 3.38 -6.07
CA ARG A 31 -8.72 2.11 -5.89
C ARG A 31 -9.48 1.67 -7.15
N GLU A 32 -9.81 2.61 -8.02
CA GLU A 32 -10.44 2.34 -9.33
C GLU A 32 -9.43 2.06 -10.45
N ALA A 33 -8.13 2.20 -10.17
CA ALA A 33 -7.09 1.93 -11.17
C ALA A 33 -7.01 0.44 -11.53
N LYS A 34 -6.87 0.14 -12.83
CA LYS A 34 -6.62 -1.23 -13.30
C LYS A 34 -5.22 -1.73 -12.92
N VAL A 35 -4.22 -0.84 -13.01
CA VAL A 35 -2.82 -1.08 -12.64
C VAL A 35 -2.27 0.23 -12.07
N LEU A 36 -1.42 0.14 -11.05
CA LEU A 36 -0.72 1.26 -10.44
C LEU A 36 0.78 1.20 -10.73
N VAL A 37 1.39 2.34 -11.05
CA VAL A 37 2.85 2.52 -11.04
C VAL A 37 3.15 3.67 -10.08
N SER A 38 3.98 3.43 -9.07
CA SER A 38 4.27 4.49 -8.10
C SER A 38 5.60 4.33 -7.38
N SER A 39 6.23 5.47 -7.12
CA SER A 39 7.35 5.64 -6.19
C SER A 39 6.91 6.07 -4.78
N ARG A 40 5.60 6.14 -4.51
CA ARG A 40 5.05 6.58 -3.22
C ARG A 40 4.47 5.40 -2.46
N TYR A 41 5.05 5.10 -1.30
CA TYR A 41 4.57 4.06 -0.39
C TYR A 41 3.05 4.14 -0.12
N HIS A 42 2.53 5.34 0.13
CA HIS A 42 1.10 5.56 0.39
C HIS A 42 0.19 5.18 -0.79
N ALA A 43 0.65 5.35 -2.03
CA ALA A 43 -0.14 4.94 -3.19
C ALA A 43 -0.31 3.40 -3.22
N HIS A 44 0.74 2.66 -2.84
CA HIS A 44 0.68 1.20 -2.70
C HIS A 44 -0.28 0.79 -1.58
N VAL A 45 -0.04 1.24 -0.34
CA VAL A 45 -0.86 0.76 0.79
C VAL A 45 -2.33 1.19 0.73
N CYS A 46 -2.65 2.35 0.14
CA CYS A 46 -4.04 2.81 0.02
C CYS A 46 -4.84 2.08 -1.07
N SER A 47 -4.17 1.54 -2.09
CA SER A 47 -4.78 0.80 -3.21
C SER A 47 -4.90 -0.71 -2.95
N MET A 48 -4.04 -1.26 -2.08
CA MET A 48 -4.06 -2.67 -1.68
C MET A 48 -5.42 -3.22 -1.21
N PRO A 49 -6.23 -2.51 -0.39
CA PRO A 49 -7.55 -3.01 0.01
C PRO A 49 -8.48 -3.26 -1.19
N ALA A 50 -8.37 -2.42 -2.23
CA ALA A 50 -9.12 -2.61 -3.48
C ALA A 50 -8.52 -3.71 -4.36
N GLY A 51 -7.33 -4.22 -4.05
CA GLY A 51 -6.67 -5.28 -4.81
C GLY A 51 -6.08 -4.78 -6.13
N VAL A 52 -5.63 -3.53 -6.17
CA VAL A 52 -4.99 -2.98 -7.38
C VAL A 52 -3.58 -3.54 -7.52
N PRO A 53 -3.24 -4.21 -8.64
CA PRO A 53 -1.88 -4.65 -8.90
C PRO A 53 -0.97 -3.44 -9.15
N ALA A 54 0.23 -3.47 -8.57
CA ALA A 54 1.09 -2.29 -8.52
C ALA A 54 2.56 -2.62 -8.82
N ILE A 55 3.23 -1.72 -9.55
CA ILE A 55 4.68 -1.70 -9.78
C ILE A 55 5.27 -0.59 -8.90
N GLY A 56 6.28 -0.97 -8.12
CA GLY A 56 7.09 -0.07 -7.33
C GLY A 56 8.24 0.50 -8.14
N VAL A 57 8.44 1.81 -8.09
CA VAL A 57 9.67 2.45 -8.54
C VAL A 57 10.36 3.06 -7.32
N SER A 58 11.30 2.34 -6.73
CA SER A 58 11.84 2.68 -5.42
C SER A 58 13.11 3.50 -5.49
N MET A 59 13.22 4.44 -4.55
CA MET A 59 14.46 5.18 -4.24
C MET A 59 15.09 4.69 -2.93
N ASP A 60 14.34 3.92 -2.13
CA ASP A 60 14.73 3.44 -0.80
C ASP A 60 14.15 2.04 -0.53
N GLU A 61 14.30 1.54 0.68
CA GLU A 61 13.88 0.20 1.07
C GLU A 61 12.37 0.03 1.25
N ARG A 62 11.58 1.10 1.36
CA ARG A 62 10.19 1.01 1.85
C ARG A 62 9.27 0.23 0.91
N ILE A 63 9.32 0.54 -0.38
CA ILE A 63 8.51 -0.16 -1.39
C ILE A 63 9.05 -1.58 -1.63
N ALA A 64 10.37 -1.74 -1.61
CA ALA A 64 11.02 -3.03 -1.75
C ALA A 64 10.60 -4.00 -0.62
N ASN A 65 10.63 -3.53 0.63
CA ASN A 65 10.18 -4.31 1.79
C ASN A 65 8.69 -4.66 1.67
N LEU A 66 7.83 -3.70 1.32
CA LEU A 66 6.39 -3.94 1.15
C LEU A 66 6.11 -5.03 0.11
N LEU A 67 6.77 -4.97 -1.05
CA LEU A 67 6.57 -5.94 -2.12
C LEU A 67 7.21 -7.29 -1.79
N ALA A 68 8.34 -7.31 -1.09
CA ALA A 68 8.97 -8.54 -0.61
C ALA A 68 8.10 -9.26 0.44
N GLU A 69 7.51 -8.54 1.39
CA GLU A 69 6.56 -9.09 2.38
C GLU A 69 5.34 -9.76 1.74
N ARG A 70 5.03 -9.39 0.49
CA ARG A 70 3.92 -9.93 -0.31
C ARG A 70 4.35 -11.03 -1.29
N GLY A 71 5.64 -11.36 -1.36
CA GLY A 71 6.20 -12.30 -2.33
C GLY A 71 6.20 -11.78 -3.76
N GLN A 72 6.35 -10.46 -3.95
CA GLN A 72 6.20 -9.75 -5.22
C GLN A 72 7.41 -8.84 -5.53
N SER A 73 8.61 -9.23 -5.08
CA SER A 73 9.83 -8.43 -5.20
C SER A 73 10.17 -8.07 -6.65
N GLU A 74 9.79 -8.91 -7.61
CA GLU A 74 9.96 -8.69 -9.06
C GLU A 74 9.20 -7.47 -9.60
N LEU A 75 8.20 -6.99 -8.86
CA LEU A 75 7.45 -5.78 -9.20
C LEU A 75 8.09 -4.51 -8.61
N CYS A 76 9.23 -4.62 -7.93
CA CYS A 76 9.98 -3.48 -7.42
C CYS A 76 11.18 -3.20 -8.32
N LEU A 77 11.14 -2.08 -9.04
CA LEU A 77 12.26 -1.55 -9.82
C LEU A 77 12.95 -0.45 -9.02
N THR A 78 14.25 -0.24 -9.22
CA THR A 78 14.96 0.92 -8.64
C THR A 78 15.11 2.04 -9.67
N VAL A 79 15.13 3.30 -9.21
CA VAL A 79 15.26 4.46 -10.12
C VAL A 79 16.54 4.46 -10.96
N ASP A 80 17.59 3.81 -10.47
CA ASP A 80 18.90 3.71 -11.12
C ASP A 80 19.11 2.35 -11.83
N GLU A 81 18.06 1.53 -11.96
CA GLU A 81 18.17 0.22 -12.61
C GLU A 81 18.47 0.37 -14.12
N PRO A 82 19.43 -0.39 -14.67
CA PRO A 82 19.64 -0.43 -16.11
C PRO A 82 18.37 -0.87 -16.86
N PHE A 83 18.06 -0.19 -17.96
CA PHE A 83 16.88 -0.47 -18.80
C PHE A 83 15.56 -0.37 -18.03
N LEU A 84 15.46 0.58 -17.09
CA LEU A 84 14.27 0.83 -16.27
C LEU A 84 13.00 1.00 -17.12
N ASP A 85 13.09 1.72 -18.23
CA ASP A 85 11.98 1.96 -19.15
C ASP A 85 11.47 0.68 -19.81
N GLU A 86 12.37 -0.17 -20.31
CA GLU A 86 12.01 -1.46 -20.90
C GLU A 86 11.38 -2.40 -19.86
N ARG A 87 11.99 -2.49 -18.66
CA ARG A 87 11.48 -3.33 -17.56
C ARG A 87 10.13 -2.85 -17.05
N LEU A 88 9.97 -1.55 -16.86
CA LEU A 88 8.71 -0.95 -16.47
C LEU A 88 7.62 -1.21 -17.51
N GLY A 89 7.94 -1.05 -18.79
CA GLY A 89 7.03 -1.34 -19.89
C GLY A 89 6.59 -2.80 -19.92
N ALA A 90 7.52 -3.74 -19.75
CA ALA A 90 7.25 -5.17 -19.72
C ALA A 90 6.35 -5.56 -18.53
N ASN A 91 6.68 -5.09 -17.33
CA ASN A 91 5.88 -5.33 -16.13
C ASN A 91 4.47 -4.73 -16.26
N LEU A 92 4.37 -3.50 -16.79
CA LEU A 92 3.08 -2.84 -17.00
C LEU A 92 2.21 -3.64 -17.98
N ALA A 93 2.78 -4.09 -19.10
CA ALA A 93 2.07 -4.90 -20.09
C ALA A 93 1.58 -6.23 -19.49
N ALA A 94 2.42 -6.90 -18.69
CA ALA A 94 2.06 -8.14 -18.02
C ALA A 94 0.90 -7.94 -17.02
N LEU A 95 0.99 -6.94 -16.14
CA LEU A 95 -0.09 -6.64 -15.19
C LEU A 95 -1.37 -6.16 -15.88
N TRP A 96 -1.24 -5.46 -17.01
CA TRP A 96 -2.39 -5.03 -17.79
C TRP A 96 -3.14 -6.21 -18.43
N ALA A 97 -2.40 -7.24 -18.87
CA ALA A 97 -2.96 -8.45 -19.44
C ALA A 97 -3.57 -9.36 -18.37
N ASP A 98 -2.82 -9.63 -17.28
CA ASP A 98 -3.25 -10.53 -16.19
C ASP A 98 -2.66 -10.13 -14.82
N GLY A 99 -3.19 -9.05 -14.25
CA GLY A 99 -2.81 -8.55 -12.92
C GLY A 99 -3.66 -9.09 -11.77
N GLN A 100 -4.65 -9.96 -12.03
CA GLN A 100 -5.66 -10.33 -11.01
C GLN A 100 -5.05 -11.09 -9.84
N ALA A 101 -4.14 -12.03 -10.12
CA ALA A 101 -3.43 -12.77 -9.08
C ALA A 101 -2.56 -11.85 -8.21
N VAL A 102 -1.89 -10.87 -8.83
CA VAL A 102 -1.06 -9.87 -8.13
C VAL A 102 -1.92 -9.00 -7.21
N GLY A 103 -3.06 -8.54 -7.71
CA GLY A 103 -4.04 -7.76 -6.94
C GLY A 103 -4.65 -8.55 -5.77
N ALA A 104 -4.97 -9.83 -5.98
CA ALA A 104 -5.49 -10.69 -4.94
C ALA A 104 -4.47 -10.93 -3.80
N HIS A 105 -3.18 -11.11 -4.13
CA HIS A 105 -2.11 -11.14 -3.13
C HIS A 105 -1.98 -9.82 -2.38
N ALA A 106 -2.08 -8.69 -3.08
CA ALA A 106 -2.05 -7.35 -2.48
C ALA A 106 -3.14 -7.19 -1.42
N ARG A 107 -4.37 -7.59 -1.75
CA ARG A 107 -5.52 -7.54 -0.84
C ARG A 107 -5.34 -8.45 0.36
N ARG A 108 -4.96 -9.72 0.15
CA ARG A 108 -4.75 -10.70 1.25
C ARG A 108 -3.69 -10.23 2.26
N ALA A 109 -2.63 -9.59 1.78
CA ALA A 109 -1.57 -9.10 2.66
C ALA A 109 -2.05 -8.04 3.66
N VAL A 110 -3.11 -7.28 3.34
CA VAL A 110 -3.66 -6.25 4.24
C VAL A 110 -4.13 -6.86 5.57
N ALA A 111 -4.74 -8.04 5.56
CA ALA A 111 -5.16 -8.71 6.80
C ALA A 111 -3.95 -9.03 7.70
N GLY A 112 -2.86 -9.53 7.11
CA GLY A 112 -1.59 -9.75 7.82
C GLY A 112 -1.00 -8.45 8.36
N HIS A 113 -1.05 -7.35 7.61
CA HIS A 113 -0.60 -6.03 8.07
C HIS A 113 -1.42 -5.49 9.23
N LEU A 114 -2.76 -5.61 9.17
CA LEU A 114 -3.65 -5.20 10.26
C LEU A 114 -3.35 -6.00 11.53
N ARG A 115 -3.19 -7.32 11.43
CA ARG A 115 -2.80 -8.14 12.56
C ARG A 115 -1.47 -7.71 13.16
N ARG A 116 -0.43 -7.54 12.33
CA ARG A 116 0.89 -7.06 12.78
C ARG A 116 0.79 -5.70 13.48
N MET A 117 -0.01 -4.78 12.97
CA MET A 117 -0.23 -3.46 13.60
C MET A 117 -0.81 -3.59 15.00
N GLY A 118 -1.79 -4.49 15.19
CA GLY A 118 -2.38 -4.76 16.50
C GLY A 118 -1.37 -5.38 17.48
N GLU A 119 -0.59 -6.35 17.01
CA GLU A 119 0.50 -6.99 17.77
C GLU A 119 1.59 -5.98 18.16
N MET A 120 1.93 -5.03 17.29
CA MET A 120 2.83 -3.92 17.61
C MET A 120 2.27 -3.02 18.72
N GLY A 121 0.95 -2.77 18.75
CA GLY A 121 0.31 -2.00 19.81
C GLY A 121 0.43 -2.68 21.18
N ILE A 122 0.26 -4.00 21.22
CA ILE A 122 0.46 -4.85 22.40
C ILE A 122 1.91 -4.72 22.89
N ALA A 123 2.88 -4.91 22.00
CA ALA A 123 4.30 -4.84 22.31
C ALA A 123 4.73 -3.46 22.81
N LEU A 124 4.23 -2.39 22.18
CA LEU A 124 4.49 -1.02 22.60
C LEU A 124 3.97 -0.76 24.02
N GLU A 125 2.74 -1.19 24.32
CA GLU A 125 2.18 -1.03 25.67
C GLU A 125 2.97 -1.81 26.73
N ASP A 126 3.43 -3.02 26.41
CA ASP A 126 4.28 -3.80 27.32
C ASP A 126 5.62 -3.11 27.59
N GLU A 127 6.24 -2.55 26.55
CA GLU A 127 7.50 -1.82 26.67
C GLU A 127 7.34 -0.53 27.48
N VAL A 128 6.24 0.21 27.28
CA VAL A 128 5.94 1.40 28.07
C VAL A 128 5.76 1.05 29.55
N VAL A 129 5.01 0.00 29.88
CA VAL A 129 4.80 -0.43 31.27
C VAL A 129 6.09 -0.95 31.90
N ARG A 130 6.94 -1.64 31.13
CA ARG A 130 8.25 -2.10 31.59
C ARG A 130 9.16 -0.93 31.97
N CYS A 131 9.19 0.12 31.15
CA CYS A 131 10.00 1.31 31.40
C CYS A 131 9.37 2.25 32.45
N TYR A 132 8.04 2.29 32.52
CA TYR A 132 7.27 3.17 33.40
C TYR A 132 6.20 2.36 34.15
N PRO A 133 6.54 1.67 35.26
CA PRO A 133 5.61 0.80 35.98
C PRO A 133 4.36 1.50 36.55
N ALA A 134 4.43 2.83 36.74
CA ALA A 134 3.28 3.64 37.15
C ALA A 134 2.30 3.96 35.99
N PHE A 135 2.68 3.68 34.74
CA PHE A 135 1.82 3.89 33.59
C PHE A 135 0.69 2.85 33.59
N ALA A 136 -0.55 3.31 33.74
CA ALA A 136 -1.71 2.43 33.73
C ALA A 136 -1.97 1.87 32.32
N ARG A 137 -2.15 0.56 32.23
CA ARG A 137 -2.60 -0.08 30.99
C ARG A 137 -4.03 0.35 30.68
N LEU A 138 -4.34 0.48 29.39
CA LEU A 138 -5.72 0.73 28.98
C LEU A 138 -6.58 -0.53 29.25
N PRO A 139 -7.83 -0.36 29.70
CA PRO A 139 -8.70 -1.48 30.07
C PRO A 139 -9.29 -2.15 28.81
N ARG A 140 -8.45 -2.87 28.07
CA ARG A 140 -8.83 -3.60 26.84
C ARG A 140 -8.27 -5.02 26.84
N PRO A 141 -8.92 -5.96 26.11
CA PRO A 141 -8.38 -7.31 25.93
C PRO A 141 -6.99 -7.28 25.30
N ARG A 142 -6.11 -8.22 25.68
CA ARG A 142 -4.81 -8.43 25.02
C ARG A 142 -4.95 -9.27 23.75
N ALA A 143 -5.70 -8.75 22.79
CA ALA A 143 -5.92 -9.34 21.47
C ALA A 143 -5.60 -8.29 20.40
N TRP A 144 -5.02 -8.70 19.26
CA TRP A 144 -4.48 -7.77 18.25
C TRP A 144 -5.54 -6.79 17.72
N ASP A 145 -6.77 -7.26 17.53
CA ASP A 145 -7.91 -6.50 17.05
C ASP A 145 -8.35 -5.40 18.03
N ALA A 146 -8.21 -5.63 19.35
CA ALA A 146 -8.47 -4.62 20.37
C ALA A 146 -7.45 -3.46 20.40
N TYR A 147 -6.36 -3.56 19.63
CA TYR A 147 -5.34 -2.52 19.48
C TYR A 147 -5.42 -1.81 18.11
N LEU A 148 -6.42 -2.14 17.29
CA LEU A 148 -6.67 -1.45 16.03
C LEU A 148 -7.61 -0.25 16.20
N PRO A 149 -7.48 0.78 15.34
CA PRO A 149 -8.53 1.77 15.19
C PRO A 149 -9.80 1.13 14.60
N PRO A 150 -10.98 1.79 14.71
CA PRO A 150 -12.18 1.35 14.02
C PRO A 150 -11.91 1.13 12.53
N LEU A 151 -12.29 -0.05 12.04
CA LEU A 151 -12.07 -0.42 10.66
C LEU A 151 -13.20 0.13 9.78
N THR A 152 -12.86 0.45 8.54
CA THR A 152 -13.87 0.77 7.53
C THR A 152 -14.47 -0.53 6.98
N PRO A 153 -15.70 -0.51 6.44
CA PRO A 153 -16.32 -1.71 5.87
C PRO A 153 -15.45 -2.42 4.83
N GLY A 154 -14.67 -1.66 4.05
CA GLY A 154 -13.73 -2.23 3.09
C GLY A 154 -12.58 -3.00 3.73
N LEU A 155 -12.12 -2.61 4.91
CA LEU A 155 -11.08 -3.35 5.64
C LEU A 155 -11.66 -4.55 6.40
N GLU A 156 -12.87 -4.42 6.94
CA GLU A 156 -13.61 -5.53 7.56
C GLU A 156 -13.81 -6.67 6.55
N ALA A 157 -14.27 -6.35 5.34
CA ALA A 157 -14.44 -7.32 4.27
C ALA A 157 -13.13 -8.03 3.87
N VAL A 158 -11.98 -7.36 4.00
CA VAL A 158 -10.68 -7.99 3.74
C VAL A 158 -10.31 -8.98 4.84
N LEU A 159 -10.64 -8.71 6.10
CA LEU A 159 -10.41 -9.63 7.22
C LEU A 159 -11.30 -10.88 7.13
N GLU A 160 -12.54 -10.74 6.67
CA GLU A 160 -13.47 -11.87 6.48
C GLU A 160 -13.01 -12.85 5.37
N GLN A 161 -12.20 -12.37 4.43
CA GLN A 161 -11.70 -13.13 3.28
C GLN A 161 -10.30 -13.73 3.50
N ALA A 162 -9.69 -13.49 4.66
CA ALA A 162 -8.29 -13.81 4.96
C ALA A 162 -8.08 -15.12 5.72
#